data_AF-A0A6H9YTK3-F1
#
_entry.id   AF-A0A6H9YTK3-F1
#
_cell.length_a   1.000
_cell.length_b   1.000
_cell.length_c   1.000
_cell.angle_alpha   90.00
_cell.angle_beta   90.00
_cell.angle_gamma   90.00
#
_symmetry.space_group_name_H-M   'P 1'
#
loop_
_entity.id
_entity.type
_entity.pdbx_description
1 polymer ?
#
loop_
_entity_poly.entity_id
_entity_poly.type
_entity_poly.pdbx_seq_one_letter_code
_entity_poly.pdbx_strand_id
1 'polypeptide(L)' 'MKLRLVGLPDEIDDAVEAIGQVVEVLEVSAHYPRRGNTRQVSVYLDIRVKTAMRPGEVTRDDQD' A
#
# COMPACT_ATOMS: atom_id res chain seq x y z
N MET A 1 3.03 2.48 -9.04
CA MET A 1 1.83 3.32 -8.83
C MET A 1 2.01 4.08 -7.52
N LYS A 2 1.48 5.30 -7.39
CA LYS A 2 1.52 6.03 -6.12
C LYS A 2 0.14 6.05 -5.48
N LEU A 3 0.08 5.85 -4.17
CA LEU A 3 -1.15 5.97 -3.38
C LEU A 3 -0.93 6.99 -2.26
N ARG A 4 -1.88 7.90 -2.07
CA ARG A 4 -1.82 8.89 -0.99
C ARG A 4 -2.88 8.57 0.04
N LEU A 5 -2.45 8.38 1.28
CA LEU A 5 -3.31 8.23 2.43
C LEU A 5 -3.43 9.55 3.19
N VAL A 6 -4.61 9.82 3.74
CA VAL A 6 -4.90 10.98 4.60
C VAL A 6 -5.78 10.53 5.76
N GLY A 7 -5.34 10.80 6.98
CA GLY A 7 -5.96 10.31 8.21
C GLY A 7 -5.20 10.79 9.43
N LEU A 8 -5.61 10.34 10.61
CA LEU A 8 -4.81 10.48 11.84
C LEU A 8 -3.56 9.59 11.76
N PRO A 9 -2.48 9.90 12.50
CA PRO A 9 -1.22 9.14 12.39
C PRO A 9 -1.40 7.63 12.64
N ASP A 10 -2.17 7.26 13.66
CA ASP A 10 -2.50 5.88 14.01
C ASP A 10 -3.35 5.20 12.93
N GLU A 11 -4.38 5.88 12.41
CA GLU A 11 -5.18 5.36 11.29
C GLU A 11 -4.35 5.11 10.03
N ILE A 12 -3.32 5.93 9.80
CA ILE A 12 -2.41 5.79 8.66
C ILE A 12 -1.52 4.57 8.83
N ASP A 13 -0.92 4.38 10.00
CA ASP A 13 -0.08 3.23 10.29
C ASP A 13 -0.88 1.92 10.09
N ASP A 14 -2.10 1.84 10.64
CA ASP A 14 -3.01 0.70 10.47
C ASP A 14 -3.36 0.47 8.98
N ALA A 15 -3.64 1.54 8.23
CA ALA A 15 -3.98 1.44 6.82
C ALA A 15 -2.81 0.98 5.96
N VAL A 16 -1.58 1.42 6.24
CA VAL A 16 -0.37 0.98 5.53
C VAL A 16 -0.16 -0.52 5.71
N GLU A 17 -0.31 -1.03 6.94
CA GLU A 17 -0.21 -2.45 7.22
C GLU A 17 -1.25 -3.26 6.45
N ALA A 18 -2.52 -2.84 6.49
CA ALA A 18 -3.61 -3.52 5.78
C ALA A 18 -3.41 -3.50 4.25
N ILE A 19 -2.96 -2.39 3.68
CA ILE A 19 -2.69 -2.26 2.24
C ILE A 19 -1.55 -3.17 1.82
N GLY A 20 -0.52 -3.32 2.64
CA GLY A 20 0.62 -4.23 2.40
C GLY A 20 0.23 -5.70 2.25
N GLN A 21 -0.94 -6.10 2.77
CA GLN A 21 -1.47 -7.45 2.57
C GLN A 21 -1.99 -7.68 1.15
N VAL A 22 -2.35 -6.63 0.42
CA VAL A 22 -3.00 -6.70 -0.90
C VAL A 22 -2.04 -6.35 -2.03
N VAL A 23 -1.17 -5.36 -1.82
CA VAL A 23 -0.21 -4.88 -2.83
C VAL A 23 1.22 -5.00 -2.32
N GLU A 24 2.18 -5.02 -3.24
CA GLU A 24 3.59 -4.86 -2.87
C GLU A 24 3.85 -3.38 -2.58
N VAL A 25 4.20 -3.05 -1.34
CA VAL A 25 4.63 -1.69 -0.94
C VAL A 25 6.14 -1.61 -1.09
N LEU A 26 6.60 -0.69 -1.94
CA LEU A 26 8.00 -0.48 -2.27
C LEU A 26 8.64 0.58 -1.37
N GLU A 27 7.91 1.64 -1.07
CA GLU A 27 8.36 2.73 -0.21
C GLU A 27 7.17 3.37 0.52
N VAL A 28 7.40 3.81 1.74
CA VAL A 28 6.48 4.58 2.57
C VAL A 28 7.16 5.90 2.95
N SER A 29 6.56 7.03 2.59
CA SER A 29 7.07 8.33 3.03
C SER A 29 6.85 8.53 4.53
N ALA A 30 7.62 9.41 5.16
CA ALA A 30 7.30 9.91 6.49
C ALA A 30 5.92 10.60 6.52
N HIS A 31 5.32 10.66 7.72
CA HIS A 31 4.11 11.43 7.97
C HIS A 31 4.32 12.91 7.63
N TYR A 32 3.54 13.42 6.68
CA TYR A 32 3.54 14.83 6.35
C TYR A 32 2.36 15.55 7.02
N PRO A 33 2.59 16.43 8.01
CA PRO A 33 1.51 17.14 8.70
C PRO A 33 0.72 18.01 7.73
N ARG A 34 -0.61 18.01 7.85
CA ARG A 34 -1.44 18.98 7.13
C ARG A 34 -1.40 20.33 7.83
N ARG A 35 -1.50 21.41 7.07
CA ARG A 35 -1.56 22.78 7.60
C ARG A 35 -2.90 23.01 8.33
N GLY A 36 -2.89 23.85 9.36
CA GLY A 36 -4.07 24.19 10.16
C GLY A 36 -4.10 23.49 11.52
N ASN A 37 -5.21 23.64 12.26
CA ASN A 37 -5.38 23.05 13.60
C ASN A 37 -5.93 21.60 13.52
N THR A 38 -5.31 20.76 12.69
CA THR A 38 -5.71 19.36 12.49
C THR A 38 -4.57 18.42 12.85
N ARG A 39 -4.92 17.24 13.39
CA ARG A 39 -3.96 16.15 13.64
C ARG A 39 -3.74 15.28 12.41
N GLN A 40 -4.40 15.56 11.29
CA GLN A 40 -4.28 14.76 10.08
C GLN A 40 -2.89 14.88 9.45
N VAL A 41 -2.42 13.76 8.94
CA VAL A 41 -1.18 13.64 8.17
C VAL A 41 -1.47 13.12 6.77
N SER A 42 -0.50 13.21 5.88
CA SER A 42 -0.50 12.55 4.59
C SER A 42 0.71 11.64 4.48
N VAL A 43 0.52 10.44 3.95
CA VAL A 43 1.60 9.50 3.59
C VAL A 43 1.46 9.11 2.13
N TYR A 44 2.59 9.00 1.46
CA TYR A 44 2.69 8.55 0.09
C TYR A 44 3.32 7.17 0.07
N LEU A 45 2.62 6.24 -0.57
CA LEU A 45 3.06 4.88 -0.80
C LEU A 45 3.43 4.73 -2.27
N ASP A 46 4.63 4.23 -2.54
CA ASP A 46 4.96 3.67 -3.84
C ASP A 46 4.64 2.18 -3.80
N ILE A 47 3.76 1.75 -4.70
CA ILE A 47 3.22 0.38 -4.72
C ILE A 47 3.32 -0.25 -6.10
N ARG A 48 3.40 -1.58 -6.11
CA ARG A 48 3.17 -2.42 -7.28
C ARG A 48 1.94 -3.29 -7.03
N VAL A 49 0.99 -3.19 -7.95
CA VAL A 49 -0.18 -4.08 -7.94
C VAL A 49 0.30 -5.44 -8.43
N LYS A 50 0.13 -6.47 -7.60
CA LYS A 50 0.39 -7.85 -8.03
C LYS A 50 -0.65 -8.17 -9.09
N THR A 51 -0.21 -8.58 -10.29
CA THR A 51 -1.13 -9.15 -11.26
C THR A 51 -1.80 -10.33 -10.58
N ALA A 52 -3.12 -10.27 -10.38
CA ALA A 52 -3.85 -11.41 -9.89
C ALA A 52 -3.61 -12.56 -10.86
N MET A 53 -3.02 -13.65 -10.37
CA MET A 53 -3.05 -14.93 -11.08
C MET A 53 -4.51 -15.17 -11.42
N ARG A 54 -4.84 -15.31 -12.70
CA ARG A 54 -6.23 -15.57 -13.08
C ARG A 54 -6.64 -16.88 -12.41
N PRO A 55 -7.88 -17.00 -11.88
CA PRO A 55 -8.35 -18.30 -11.42
C PRO A 55 -8.21 -19.31 -12.56
N GLY A 56 -7.30 -20.29 -12.41
CA GLY A 56 -7.05 -21.35 -13.41
C GLY A 56 -5.71 -21.31 -14.16
N GLU A 57 -4.78 -20.40 -13.85
CA GLU A 57 -3.45 -20.41 -14.46
C GLU A 57 -2.56 -21.48 -13.77
N VAL A 58 -2.48 -22.67 -14.38
CA VAL A 58 -1.58 -23.75 -13.97
C VAL A 58 -0.18 -23.45 -14.49
N THR A 59 0.79 -23.26 -13.60
CA THR A 59 2.21 -23.21 -13.98
C THR A 59 2.62 -24.57 -14.54
N ARG A 60 2.97 -24.59 -15.84
CA ARG A 60 3.59 -25.75 -16.50
C ARG A 60 5.07 -25.82 -16.11
N ASP A 61 5.36 -26.11 -14.84
CA ASP A 61 6.75 -26.30 -14.38
C ASP A 61 6.97 -27.70 -13.78
N ASP A 62 6.15 -28.69 -14.14
CA ASP A 62 6.33 -30.11 -13.78
C ASP A 62 6.24 -31.02 -15.02
N GLN A 63 7.07 -30.75 -16.03
CA GLN A 63 7.45 -31.78 -17.01
C GLN A 63 8.96 -31.73 -17.21
N ASP A 64 9.67 -32.53 -16.43
CA ASP A 64 10.89 -33.24 -16.84
C ASP A 64 10.90 -34.64 -16.20
#